data_AF-D0N0V1-F1
#
_entry.id   AF-D0N0V1-F1
#
_cell.length_a   1.000
_cell.length_b   1.000
_cell.length_c   1.000
_cell.angle_alpha   90.00
_cell.angle_beta   90.00
_cell.angle_gamma   90.00
#
_symmetry.space_group_name_H-M   'P 1'
#
loop_
_entity.id
_entity.type
_entity.pdbx_description
1 polymer ?
#
loop_
_entity_poly.entity_id
_entity_poly.type
_entity_poly.pdbx_seq_one_letter_code
_entity_poly.pdbx_strand_id
1 'polypeptide(L)'
;MNLRAFLIAAVASLAVANAKVSRVNHDEVQPFTQPLPITDSQKSAVKYKPQLHISYGCHPYPAVEPNGSASGGLEWSGPADGDCTGSPLGSQVYSRSDWYKNKWAIMYAWYFPKGRYGLTGHRHYWEYVVVWADSSTSTNSSIQGVSMSAGVGHAKATPPMLKYIHGS
;
A
#
# COMPACT_ATOMS: atom_id res chain seq x y z
N MET A 1 37.73 -6.74 -39.00
CA MET A 1 37.00 -6.37 -37.77
C MET A 1 35.96 -7.45 -37.51
N ASN A 2 36.18 -8.30 -36.51
CA ASN A 2 35.56 -9.63 -36.43
C ASN A 2 34.17 -9.57 -35.76
N LEU A 3 33.11 -9.55 -36.57
CA LEU A 3 31.69 -9.45 -36.17
C LEU A 3 31.22 -10.58 -35.21
N ARG A 4 32.02 -11.64 -35.05
CA ARG A 4 31.72 -12.79 -34.19
C ARG A 4 32.02 -12.56 -32.70
N ALA A 5 32.83 -11.55 -32.35
CA ALA A 5 33.16 -11.27 -30.95
C ALA A 5 32.03 -10.55 -30.18
N PHE A 6 31.08 -9.92 -30.89
CA PHE A 6 29.98 -9.18 -30.25
C PHE A 6 28.75 -10.03 -29.90
N LEU A 7 28.60 -11.21 -30.49
CA LEU A 7 27.43 -12.08 -30.24
C LEU A 7 27.57 -12.98 -29.01
N ILE A 8 28.77 -13.15 -28.45
CA ILE A 8 28.99 -13.99 -27.25
C ILE A 8 28.90 -13.17 -25.95
N ALA A 9 29.06 -11.84 -26.01
CA ALA A 9 28.94 -10.97 -24.84
C ALA A 9 27.48 -10.60 -24.46
N ALA A 10 26.50 -10.88 -25.32
CA ALA A 10 25.10 -10.47 -25.11
C ALA A 10 24.19 -11.53 -24.48
N VAL A 11 24.69 -12.75 -24.19
CA VAL A 11 23.87 -13.85 -23.62
C VAL A 11 24.21 -14.16 -22.16
N ALA A 12 25.18 -13.47 -21.54
CA ALA A 12 25.72 -13.84 -20.22
C ALA A 12 25.22 -13.02 -19.01
N SER A 13 24.13 -12.25 -19.11
CA SER A 13 23.63 -11.51 -17.94
C SER A 13 22.11 -11.30 -17.94
N LEU A 14 21.37 -12.39 -18.01
CA LEU A 14 20.02 -12.51 -17.45
C LEU A 14 20.03 -13.65 -16.43
N ALA A 15 20.88 -13.52 -15.41
CA ALA A 15 20.65 -14.24 -14.17
C ALA A 15 19.39 -13.64 -13.55
N VAL A 16 18.23 -14.17 -13.92
CA VAL A 16 16.98 -13.90 -13.19
C VAL A 16 17.22 -14.47 -11.80
N ALA A 17 17.52 -13.60 -10.84
CA ALA A 17 17.52 -13.97 -9.44
C ALA A 17 16.08 -14.39 -9.10
N ASN A 18 15.80 -15.69 -9.14
CA ASN A 18 14.57 -16.25 -8.60
C ASN A 18 14.65 -16.13 -7.08
N ALA A 19 14.39 -14.93 -6.56
CA ALA A 19 14.25 -14.72 -5.13
C ALA A 19 13.00 -15.47 -4.67
N LYS A 20 13.18 -16.64 -4.06
CA LYS A 20 12.09 -17.38 -3.44
C LYS A 20 11.51 -16.52 -2.31
N VAL A 21 10.29 -16.02 -2.49
CA VAL A 21 9.57 -15.29 -1.44
C VAL A 21 8.99 -16.31 -0.46
N SER A 22 9.49 -16.30 0.77
CA SER A 22 8.91 -17.07 1.86
C SER A 22 7.51 -16.56 2.19
N ARG A 23 6.61 -17.47 2.56
CA ARG A 23 5.25 -17.16 2.98
C ARG A 23 5.07 -17.51 4.45
N VAL A 24 4.40 -16.64 5.18
CA VAL A 24 4.01 -16.80 6.58
C VAL A 24 2.50 -16.68 6.70
N ASN A 25 1.89 -17.24 7.76
CA ASN A 25 0.46 -17.10 7.99
C ASN A 25 0.08 -15.63 8.12
N HIS A 26 -1.14 -15.26 7.74
CA HIS A 26 -1.54 -13.86 7.65
C HIS A 26 -1.53 -13.15 9.01
N ASP A 27 -1.75 -13.88 10.10
CA ASP A 27 -1.77 -13.44 11.49
C ASP A 27 -0.41 -13.53 12.20
N GLU A 28 0.62 -14.08 11.54
CA GLU A 28 1.98 -14.19 12.06
C GLU A 28 2.94 -13.14 11.48
N VAL A 29 2.50 -12.37 10.48
CA VAL A 29 3.34 -11.36 9.81
C VAL A 29 3.67 -10.23 10.78
N GLN A 30 4.97 -10.01 11.03
CA GLN A 30 5.41 -8.93 11.91
C GLN A 30 5.25 -7.57 11.22
N PRO A 31 4.48 -6.61 11.79
CA PRO A 31 4.42 -5.25 11.27
C PRO A 31 5.74 -4.51 11.44
N PHE A 32 5.91 -3.46 10.65
CA PHE A 32 6.98 -2.49 10.86
C PHE A 32 6.53 -1.43 11.86
N THR A 33 7.35 -1.20 12.90
CA THR A 33 7.19 -0.01 13.75
C THR A 33 7.33 1.25 12.90
N GLN A 34 6.42 2.21 13.05
CA GLN A 34 6.50 3.48 12.34
C GLN A 34 7.76 4.24 12.83
N PRO A 35 8.77 4.47 11.97
CA PRO A 35 9.97 5.20 12.37
C PRO A 35 9.65 6.68 12.63
N LEU A 36 10.54 7.35 13.37
CA LEU A 36 10.50 8.81 13.49
C LEU A 36 10.76 9.44 12.11
N PRO A 37 9.90 10.36 11.63
CA PRO A 37 10.07 10.97 10.31
C PRO A 37 11.18 12.01 10.32
N ILE A 38 12.17 11.87 9.42
CA ILE A 38 13.34 12.74 9.34
C ILE A 38 13.22 13.67 8.13
N THR A 39 12.92 13.13 6.95
CA THR A 39 12.81 13.92 5.70
C THR A 39 11.45 14.62 5.60
N ASP A 40 11.37 15.64 4.75
CA ASP A 40 10.10 16.34 4.49
C ASP A 40 9.02 15.41 3.95
N SER A 41 9.39 14.50 3.03
CA SER A 41 8.48 13.48 2.51
C SER A 41 7.94 12.55 3.60
N GLN A 42 8.79 12.11 4.54
CA GLN A 42 8.38 11.28 5.67
C GLN A 42 7.47 12.05 6.63
N LYS A 43 7.82 13.29 6.97
CA LYS A 43 6.99 14.15 7.83
C LYS A 43 5.63 14.43 7.21
N SER A 44 5.60 14.68 5.90
CA SER A 44 4.38 14.89 5.13
C SER A 44 3.51 13.62 5.09
N ALA A 45 4.11 12.45 4.86
CA ALA A 45 3.40 11.17 4.90
C ALA A 45 2.83 10.84 6.30
N VAL A 46 3.52 11.21 7.38
CA VAL A 46 2.98 11.04 8.73
C VAL A 46 1.84 12.04 9.01
N LYS A 47 1.99 13.30 8.60
CA LYS A 47 0.97 14.35 8.76
C LYS A 47 -0.34 14.01 8.06
N TYR A 48 -0.26 13.56 6.81
CA TYR A 48 -1.44 13.31 5.97
C TYR A 48 -1.92 11.86 6.02
N LYS A 49 -1.51 11.08 7.04
CA LYS A 49 -1.93 9.69 7.20
C LYS A 49 -3.45 9.61 7.34
N PRO A 50 -4.16 8.91 6.43
CA PRO A 50 -5.61 8.86 6.46
C PRO A 50 -6.14 8.05 7.64
N GLN A 51 -7.36 8.39 8.07
CA GLN A 51 -8.18 7.49 8.88
C GLN A 51 -8.90 6.51 7.95
N LEU A 52 -8.95 5.24 8.33
CA LEU A 52 -9.65 4.20 7.60
C LEU A 52 -10.76 3.63 8.49
N HIS A 53 -11.99 3.73 8.02
CA HIS A 53 -13.14 3.09 8.66
C HIS A 53 -13.46 1.79 7.91
N ILE A 54 -13.43 0.68 8.64
CA ILE A 54 -13.83 -0.63 8.10
C ILE A 54 -15.30 -0.83 8.40
N SER A 55 -16.13 -0.74 7.36
CA SER A 55 -17.57 -0.99 7.46
C SER A 55 -17.95 -2.44 7.13
N TYR A 56 -17.06 -3.18 6.46
CA TYR A 56 -17.29 -4.55 6.01
C TYR A 56 -15.97 -5.27 5.68
N GLY A 57 -15.95 -6.59 5.85
CA GLY A 57 -14.83 -7.45 5.46
C GLY A 57 -13.65 -7.38 6.42
N CYS A 58 -12.47 -7.75 5.92
CA CYS A 58 -11.25 -7.80 6.73
C CYS A 58 -10.78 -6.41 7.20
N HIS A 59 -10.06 -6.41 8.32
CA HIS A 59 -9.25 -5.28 8.76
C HIS A 59 -7.89 -5.29 8.06
N PRO A 60 -7.10 -4.20 8.11
CA PRO A 60 -5.77 -4.16 7.50
C PRO A 60 -4.73 -4.97 8.29
N TYR A 61 -3.91 -5.74 7.58
CA TYR A 61 -2.84 -6.60 8.09
C TYR A 61 -1.49 -6.23 7.48
N PRO A 62 -0.37 -6.62 8.10
CA PRO A 62 0.94 -6.53 7.47
C PRO A 62 1.02 -7.52 6.30
N ALA A 63 1.44 -7.03 5.15
CA ALA A 63 1.61 -7.83 3.93
C ALA A 63 3.00 -8.48 3.82
N VAL A 64 3.99 -7.89 4.49
CA VAL A 64 5.40 -8.27 4.43
C VAL A 64 6.04 -7.91 5.76
N GLU A 65 6.97 -8.75 6.22
CA GLU A 65 7.73 -8.55 7.44
C GLU A 65 9.21 -8.19 7.15
N PRO A 66 10.01 -7.78 8.15
CA PRO A 66 11.36 -7.23 7.93
C PRO A 66 12.34 -8.15 7.19
N ASN A 67 12.19 -9.48 7.30
CA ASN A 67 13.06 -10.44 6.60
C ASN A 67 12.67 -10.65 5.11
N GLY A 68 11.63 -9.98 4.63
CA GLY A 68 11.13 -10.09 3.26
C GLY A 68 10.11 -11.20 3.02
N SER A 69 9.73 -11.97 4.04
CA SER A 69 8.63 -12.93 3.96
C SER A 69 7.31 -12.17 3.80
N ALA A 70 6.42 -12.71 2.98
CA ALA A 70 5.13 -12.10 2.68
C ALA A 70 3.98 -12.91 3.28
N SER A 71 2.88 -12.21 3.57
CA SER A 71 1.64 -12.86 3.98
C SER A 71 1.19 -13.91 2.96
N GLY A 72 0.80 -15.07 3.46
CA GLY A 72 0.08 -16.10 2.71
C GLY A 72 -1.38 -15.74 2.43
N GLY A 73 -1.90 -14.67 3.06
CA GLY A 73 -3.30 -14.27 2.99
C GLY A 73 -4.26 -15.33 3.53
N LEU A 74 -5.55 -15.12 3.28
CA LEU A 74 -6.62 -16.03 3.69
C LEU A 74 -7.39 -16.56 2.49
N GLU A 75 -7.90 -17.78 2.62
CA GLU A 75 -8.88 -18.29 1.65
C GLU A 75 -10.15 -17.45 1.76
N TRP A 76 -10.72 -17.03 0.62
CA TRP A 76 -11.84 -16.08 0.62
C TRP A 76 -13.20 -16.72 0.93
N SER A 77 -13.23 -18.06 1.07
CA SER A 77 -14.41 -18.81 1.49
C SER A 77 -14.84 -18.44 2.93
N GLY A 78 -16.06 -18.84 3.30
CA GLY A 78 -16.65 -18.49 4.60
C GLY A 78 -17.05 -17.01 4.73
N PRO A 79 -17.26 -16.52 5.96
CA PRO A 79 -17.61 -15.12 6.22
C PRO A 79 -16.57 -14.14 5.65
N ALA A 80 -17.02 -12.95 5.24
CA ALA A 80 -16.16 -11.96 4.59
C ALA A 80 -15.07 -11.40 5.50
N ASP A 81 -15.35 -11.34 6.80
CA ASP A 81 -14.47 -10.91 7.89
C ASP A 81 -13.95 -12.08 8.74
N GLY A 82 -14.29 -13.33 8.38
CA GLY A 82 -13.88 -14.53 9.09
C GLY A 82 -12.35 -14.64 9.15
N ASP A 83 -11.84 -14.74 10.38
CA ASP A 83 -10.41 -14.85 10.72
C ASP A 83 -9.55 -13.63 10.31
N CYS A 84 -10.16 -12.48 10.04
CA CYS A 84 -9.44 -11.28 9.63
C CYS A 84 -9.93 -9.95 10.23
N THR A 85 -10.47 -9.95 11.45
CA THR A 85 -10.92 -8.72 12.15
C THR A 85 -9.83 -8.00 12.96
N GLY A 86 -8.60 -8.52 12.97
CA GLY A 86 -7.42 -7.80 13.45
C GLY A 86 -6.26 -8.74 13.74
N SER A 87 -5.07 -8.40 13.25
CA SER A 87 -3.87 -9.18 13.55
C SER A 87 -3.55 -9.11 15.04
N PRO A 88 -3.17 -10.23 15.69
CA PRO A 88 -2.70 -10.20 17.07
C PRO A 88 -1.40 -9.38 17.25
N LEU A 89 -0.67 -9.14 16.16
CA LEU A 89 0.59 -8.39 16.14
C LEU A 89 0.40 -6.90 15.81
N GLY A 90 -0.83 -6.50 15.42
CA GLY A 90 -1.16 -5.13 15.05
C GLY A 90 -1.36 -4.91 13.55
N SER A 91 -1.89 -3.74 13.20
CA SER A 91 -2.22 -3.36 11.82
C SER A 91 -1.05 -2.70 11.09
N GLN A 92 -1.17 -2.48 9.79
CA GLN A 92 -0.18 -1.80 8.96
C GLN A 92 -0.84 -0.95 7.87
N VAL A 93 -0.23 0.22 7.62
CA VAL A 93 -0.45 1.02 6.41
C VAL A 93 0.91 1.26 5.75
N TYR A 94 0.92 1.28 4.42
CA TYR A 94 2.10 1.54 3.61
C TYR A 94 1.94 2.90 2.95
N SER A 95 3.04 3.62 2.73
CA SER A 95 3.01 4.87 1.98
C SER A 95 4.16 4.99 1.00
N ARG A 96 3.90 5.62 -0.15
CA ARG A 96 4.91 6.04 -1.12
C ARG A 96 4.53 7.40 -1.70
N SER A 97 5.50 8.27 -1.89
CA SER A 97 5.27 9.63 -2.36
C SER A 97 6.21 10.06 -3.47
N ASP A 98 5.71 10.88 -4.37
CA ASP A 98 6.53 11.53 -5.41
C ASP A 98 5.82 12.77 -5.99
N TRP A 99 6.55 13.58 -6.72
CA TRP A 99 5.98 14.66 -7.53
C TRP A 99 5.34 14.09 -8.79
N TYR A 100 4.11 14.52 -9.08
CA TYR A 100 3.45 14.23 -10.34
C TYR A 100 2.66 15.46 -10.80
N LYS A 101 3.01 15.95 -12.00
CA LYS A 101 2.38 17.14 -12.62
C LYS A 101 2.26 18.33 -11.64
N ASN A 102 3.37 18.70 -11.00
CA ASN A 102 3.48 19.81 -10.05
C ASN A 102 2.58 19.68 -8.81
N LYS A 103 2.19 18.46 -8.45
CA LYS A 103 1.53 18.15 -7.18
C LYS A 103 2.34 17.08 -6.45
N TRP A 104 2.39 17.19 -5.13
CA TRP A 104 2.97 16.16 -4.29
C TRP A 104 1.94 15.07 -4.04
N ALA A 105 2.18 13.86 -4.57
CA ALA A 105 1.29 12.73 -4.41
C ALA A 105 1.80 11.84 -3.28
N ILE A 106 0.93 11.51 -2.32
CA ILE A 106 1.22 10.52 -1.28
C ILE A 106 0.20 9.42 -1.39
N MET A 107 0.62 8.27 -1.90
CA MET A 107 -0.19 7.05 -1.91
C MET A 107 -0.06 6.37 -0.56
N TYR A 108 -1.20 6.05 0.06
CA TYR A 108 -1.33 5.15 1.19
C TYR A 108 -2.02 3.88 0.72
N ALA A 109 -1.54 2.72 1.14
CA ALA A 109 -2.11 1.44 0.78
C ALA A 109 -2.29 0.56 2.01
N TRP A 110 -3.36 -0.22 2.00
CA TRP A 110 -3.69 -1.21 3.01
C TRP A 110 -3.79 -2.58 2.37
N TYR A 111 -3.26 -3.57 3.08
CA TYR A 111 -3.38 -4.96 2.71
C TYR A 111 -4.41 -5.64 3.58
N PHE A 112 -5.25 -6.46 2.98
CA PHE A 112 -6.25 -7.29 3.62
C PHE A 112 -5.98 -8.75 3.24
N PRO A 113 -6.04 -9.70 4.19
CA PRO A 113 -5.74 -11.10 3.90
C PRO A 113 -6.58 -11.72 2.78
N LYS A 114 -7.85 -11.29 2.66
CA LYS A 114 -8.81 -11.65 1.60
C LYS A 114 -9.76 -10.49 1.31
N GLY A 115 -10.43 -10.55 0.15
CA GLY A 115 -11.57 -9.72 -0.19
C GLY A 115 -12.75 -10.61 -0.61
N ARG A 116 -13.95 -10.27 -0.16
CA ARG A 116 -15.18 -10.99 -0.53
C ARG A 116 -16.30 -9.99 -0.76
N TYR A 117 -17.10 -10.19 -1.80
CA TYR A 117 -18.32 -9.44 -2.03
C TYR A 117 -19.41 -10.38 -2.56
N GLY A 118 -20.44 -10.63 -1.73
CA GLY A 118 -21.49 -11.59 -2.06
C GLY A 118 -20.96 -13.02 -2.25
N LEU A 119 -21.09 -13.54 -3.47
CA LEU A 119 -20.68 -14.90 -3.86
C LEU A 119 -19.30 -14.96 -4.52
N THR A 120 -18.62 -13.82 -4.68
CA THR A 120 -17.28 -13.74 -5.28
C THR A 120 -16.26 -13.26 -4.27
N GLY A 121 -15.00 -13.58 -4.49
CA GLY A 121 -13.90 -13.15 -3.64
C GLY A 121 -12.55 -13.60 -4.16
N HIS A 122 -11.51 -13.22 -3.45
CA HIS A 122 -10.13 -13.59 -3.75
C HIS A 122 -9.25 -13.52 -2.49
N ARG A 123 -8.22 -14.37 -2.49
CA ARG A 123 -7.11 -14.29 -1.53
C ARG A 123 -6.26 -13.08 -1.88
N HIS A 124 -5.82 -12.35 -0.85
CA HIS A 124 -5.14 -11.06 -0.94
C HIS A 124 -6.03 -9.96 -1.50
N TYR A 125 -6.05 -8.81 -0.82
CA TYR A 125 -6.77 -7.64 -1.30
C TYR A 125 -6.00 -6.39 -0.91
N TRP A 126 -5.87 -5.45 -1.85
CA TRP A 126 -5.12 -4.22 -1.68
C TRP A 126 -5.99 -3.06 -2.10
N GLU A 127 -6.10 -2.07 -1.23
CA GLU A 127 -6.80 -0.82 -1.50
C GLU A 127 -5.87 0.35 -1.20
N TYR A 128 -6.14 1.49 -1.81
CA TYR A 128 -5.29 2.66 -1.66
C TYR A 128 -6.05 3.98 -1.73
N VAL A 129 -5.42 5.01 -1.19
CA VAL A 129 -5.77 6.41 -1.41
C VAL A 129 -4.52 7.21 -1.75
N VAL A 130 -4.64 8.16 -2.67
CA VAL A 130 -3.62 9.16 -3.00
C VAL A 130 -4.12 10.49 -2.47
N VAL A 131 -3.37 11.07 -1.55
CA VAL A 131 -3.53 12.45 -1.12
C VAL A 131 -2.67 13.32 -2.01
N TRP A 132 -3.27 14.32 -2.64
CA TRP A 132 -2.60 15.29 -3.49
C TRP A 132 -2.40 16.58 -2.70
N ALA A 133 -1.15 16.99 -2.51
CA ALA A 133 -0.78 18.23 -1.82
C ALA A 133 -0.07 19.20 -2.77
N ASP A 134 0.00 20.46 -2.36
CA ASP A 134 0.72 21.54 -3.05
C ASP A 134 2.23 21.56 -2.75
N SER A 135 2.67 20.87 -1.70
CA SER A 135 4.06 20.86 -1.23
C SER A 135 4.44 19.49 -0.69
N SER A 136 5.72 19.14 -0.83
CA SER A 136 6.29 17.92 -0.24
C SER A 136 6.58 18.04 1.26
N THR A 137 6.48 19.24 1.82
CA THR A 137 6.78 19.51 3.22
C THR A 137 5.54 19.38 4.10
N SER A 138 5.72 19.08 5.40
CA SER A 138 4.60 19.01 6.34
C SER A 138 4.11 20.40 6.79
N THR A 139 4.89 21.46 6.60
CA THR A 139 4.58 22.84 6.99
C THR A 139 4.08 23.64 5.80
N ASN A 140 3.08 24.50 6.00
CA ASN A 140 2.51 25.33 4.92
C ASN A 140 2.09 24.54 3.67
N SER A 141 1.58 23.32 3.88
CA SER A 141 1.03 22.48 2.81
C SER A 141 -0.46 22.28 3.00
N SER A 142 -1.19 22.23 1.89
CA SER A 142 -2.64 22.04 1.82
C SER A 142 -3.01 20.86 0.93
N ILE A 143 -4.07 20.13 1.32
CA ILE A 143 -4.64 19.07 0.50
C ILE A 143 -5.41 19.71 -0.66
N GLN A 144 -5.02 19.36 -1.88
CA GLN A 144 -5.58 19.83 -3.12
C GLN A 144 -6.65 18.88 -3.67
N GLY A 145 -6.49 17.58 -3.41
CA GLY A 145 -7.38 16.55 -3.92
C GLY A 145 -7.11 15.20 -3.27
N VAL A 146 -8.03 14.26 -3.51
CA VAL A 146 -7.86 12.84 -3.15
C VAL A 146 -8.26 11.96 -4.31
N SER A 147 -7.63 10.80 -4.44
CA SER A 147 -8.04 9.74 -5.35
C SER A 147 -7.99 8.42 -4.60
N MET A 148 -8.97 7.54 -4.75
CA MET A 148 -9.00 6.26 -4.04
C MET A 148 -9.42 5.13 -4.96
N SER A 149 -8.99 3.92 -4.64
CA SER A 149 -9.54 2.72 -5.25
C SER A 149 -11.06 2.67 -5.07
N ALA A 150 -11.72 2.13 -6.09
CA ALA A 150 -13.16 1.91 -6.11
C ALA A 150 -13.41 0.56 -6.78
N GLY A 151 -14.58 -0.03 -6.57
CA GLY A 151 -14.91 -1.34 -7.14
C GLY A 151 -14.69 -1.43 -8.65
N VAL A 152 -14.83 -0.30 -9.38
CA VAL A 152 -14.33 -0.13 -10.75
C VAL A 152 -13.52 1.16 -10.84
N GLY A 153 -12.27 1.07 -11.29
CA GLY A 153 -11.39 2.22 -11.48
C GLY A 153 -11.06 2.95 -10.18
N HIS A 154 -11.19 4.29 -10.18
CA HIS A 154 -10.82 5.13 -9.06
C HIS A 154 -11.80 6.28 -8.86
N ALA A 155 -12.19 6.52 -7.61
CA ALA A 155 -12.94 7.72 -7.23
C ALA A 155 -11.99 8.90 -6.99
N LYS A 156 -12.45 10.12 -7.22
CA LYS A 156 -11.66 11.35 -7.07
C LYS A 156 -12.50 12.48 -6.49
N ALA A 157 -11.87 13.35 -5.69
CA ALA A 157 -12.49 14.59 -5.21
C ALA A 157 -11.45 15.73 -5.16
N THR A 158 -11.79 16.87 -5.76
CA THR A 158 -10.90 18.04 -5.91
C THR A 158 -11.71 19.33 -5.84
N PRO A 159 -11.64 20.12 -4.74
CA PRO A 159 -11.05 19.74 -3.45
C PRO A 159 -11.87 18.63 -2.75
N PRO A 160 -11.29 17.91 -1.78
CA PRO A 160 -12.09 17.01 -0.94
C PRO A 160 -13.12 17.81 -0.12
N MET A 161 -14.27 17.20 0.15
CA MET A 161 -15.28 17.80 1.04
C MET A 161 -14.73 17.91 2.47
N LEU A 162 -14.87 19.08 3.10
CA LEU A 162 -14.34 19.35 4.44
C LEU A 162 -14.84 18.37 5.50
N LYS A 163 -16.08 17.88 5.39
CA LYS A 163 -16.64 16.87 6.31
C LYS A 163 -15.87 15.53 6.33
N TYR A 164 -15.01 15.27 5.35
CA TYR A 164 -14.16 14.08 5.27
C TYR A 164 -12.70 14.35 5.64
N ILE A 165 -12.36 15.57 6.04
CA ILE A 165 -11.03 15.97 6.48
C ILE A 165 -11.08 16.23 7.98
N HIS A 166 -10.41 15.38 8.75
CA HIS A 166 -10.25 15.52 10.19
C HIS A 166 -8.84 16.02 10.50
N GLY A 167 -8.73 17.28 10.88
CA GLY A 167 -7.48 17.96 11.20
C GLY A 167 -7.70 19.45 11.40
N SER A 168 -6.67 20.14 11.88
CA SER A 168 -6.60 21.60 12.02
C SER A 168 -5.66 22.20 10.99
#